data_AF-G7L0I2-F1
#
_entry.id   AF-G7L0I2-F1
#
_cell.length_a   1.000
_cell.length_b   1.000
_cell.length_c   1.000
_cell.angle_alpha   90.00
_cell.angle_beta   90.00
_cell.angle_gamma   90.00
#
_symmetry.space_group_name_H-M   'P 1'
#
loop_
_entity.id
_entity.type
_entity.pdbx_description
1 polymer ?
#
loop_
_entity_poly.entity_id
_entity_poly.type
_entity_poly.pdbx_seq_one_letter_code
_entity_poly.pdbx_strand_id
1 'polypeptide(L)'
;MEATKLRASDLQELLVSRFQERFYPQYQATYENFEDWCKEYNRTYSSEKEKHYRFKVFKKRYATVTRHNQIGNSGSELSLNDFADLSWVELAQLREGRPSPMILG
;
A
#
# COMPACT_ATOMS: atom_id res chain seq x y z
N MET A 1 -6.24 -7.01 -32.68
CA MET A 1 -5.89 -7.10 -31.24
C MET A 1 -4.59 -6.34 -31.05
N GLU A 2 -4.66 -5.08 -30.63
CA GLU A 2 -3.46 -4.31 -30.33
C GLU A 2 -2.87 -4.77 -28.99
N ALA A 3 -1.63 -5.26 -29.03
CA ALA A 3 -0.81 -5.40 -27.85
C ALA A 3 -0.40 -3.99 -27.39
N THR A 4 -0.91 -3.56 -26.24
CA THR A 4 -0.51 -2.31 -25.60
C THR A 4 0.99 -2.35 -25.31
N LYS A 5 1.76 -1.50 -26.01
CA LYS A 5 3.18 -1.26 -25.72
C LYS A 5 3.31 -0.65 -24.32
N LEU A 6 3.75 -1.45 -23.35
CA LEU A 6 4.16 -0.98 -22.04
C LEU A 6 5.36 -0.03 -22.17
N ARG A 7 5.36 1.08 -21.44
CA ARG A 7 6.47 2.04 -21.48
C ARG A 7 7.65 1.48 -20.70
N ALA A 8 8.85 1.94 -21.04
CA ALA A 8 10.08 1.50 -20.37
C ALA A 8 10.07 1.74 -18.85
N SER A 9 9.41 2.79 -18.38
CA SER A 9 9.20 3.06 -16.94
C SER A 9 8.36 1.98 -16.26
N ASP A 10 7.34 1.47 -16.96
CA ASP A 10 6.43 0.46 -16.43
C ASP A 10 7.16 -0.88 -16.31
N LEU A 11 8.08 -1.17 -17.25
CA LEU A 11 8.97 -2.34 -17.20
C LEU A 11 10.02 -2.25 -16.08
N GLN A 12 10.58 -1.06 -15.80
CA GLN A 12 11.50 -0.87 -14.69
C GLN A 12 10.81 -1.04 -13.33
N GLU A 13 9.60 -0.50 -13.14
CA GLU A 13 8.83 -0.77 -11.92
C GLU A 13 8.48 -2.25 -11.79
N LEU A 14 8.05 -2.91 -12.88
CA LEU A 14 7.78 -4.35 -12.88
C LEU A 14 9.03 -5.19 -12.55
N LEU A 15 10.19 -4.82 -13.09
CA LEU A 15 11.45 -5.51 -12.80
C LEU A 15 11.89 -5.30 -11.35
N VAL A 16 11.73 -4.09 -10.80
CA VAL A 16 12.01 -3.80 -9.39
C VAL A 16 11.05 -4.57 -8.48
N SER A 17 9.75 -4.63 -8.79
CA SER A 17 8.79 -5.47 -8.05
C SER A 17 9.14 -6.95 -8.09
N ARG A 18 9.39 -7.51 -9.27
CA ARG A 18 9.77 -8.93 -9.42
C ARG A 18 11.08 -9.26 -8.70
N PHE A 19 12.02 -8.32 -8.65
CA PHE A 19 13.24 -8.46 -7.83
C PHE A 19 12.92 -8.45 -6.34
N GLN A 20 12.08 -7.52 -5.88
CA GLN A 20 11.69 -7.43 -4.47
C GLN A 20 10.92 -8.67 -4.00
N GLU A 21 10.01 -9.19 -4.83
CA GLU A 21 9.27 -10.44 -4.57
C GLU A 21 10.20 -11.66 -4.45
N ARG A 22 11.23 -11.73 -5.30
CA ARG A 22 12.09 -12.92 -5.38
C ARG A 22 13.23 -12.95 -4.37
N PHE A 23 13.71 -11.80 -3.91
CA PHE A 23 14.92 -11.71 -3.10
C PHE A 23 14.69 -11.22 -1.66
N TYR A 24 13.46 -10.83 -1.30
CA TYR A 24 13.15 -10.33 0.05
C TYR A 24 11.88 -10.98 0.62
N PRO A 25 12.00 -12.08 1.41
CA PRO A 25 10.85 -12.77 2.02
C PRO A 25 9.91 -11.86 2.82
N GLN A 26 10.44 -10.81 3.46
CA GLN A 26 9.63 -9.81 4.15
C GLN A 26 8.68 -9.05 3.22
N TYR A 27 9.00 -8.95 1.92
CA TYR A 27 8.11 -8.35 0.93
C TYR A 27 6.85 -9.18 0.78
N GLN A 28 6.99 -10.49 0.55
CA GLN A 28 5.86 -11.41 0.42
C GLN A 28 5.00 -11.40 1.68
N ALA A 29 5.61 -11.56 2.86
CA ALA A 29 4.87 -11.50 4.12
C ALA A 29 4.13 -10.17 4.33
N THR A 30 4.75 -9.03 3.97
CA THR A 30 4.06 -7.73 4.06
C THR A 30 2.95 -7.60 3.03
N TYR A 31 3.12 -8.19 1.84
CA TYR A 31 2.13 -8.19 0.77
C TYR A 31 0.92 -9.07 1.11
N GLU A 32 1.13 -10.22 1.74
CA GLU A 32 0.05 -11.06 2.28
C GLU A 32 -0.77 -10.32 3.33
N ASN A 33 -0.11 -9.64 4.29
CA ASN A 33 -0.79 -8.79 5.27
C ASN A 33 -1.58 -7.64 4.61
N PHE A 34 -1.08 -7.10 3.49
CA PHE A 34 -1.80 -6.09 2.73
C PHE A 34 -3.06 -6.67 2.06
N GLU A 35 -2.97 -7.84 1.43
CA GLU A 35 -4.13 -8.49 0.80
C GLU A 35 -5.20 -8.85 1.84
N ASP A 36 -4.79 -9.31 3.03
CA ASP A 36 -5.73 -9.62 4.11
C ASP A 36 -6.38 -8.35 4.69
N TRP A 37 -5.61 -7.29 4.89
CA TRP A 37 -6.15 -5.98 5.25
C TRP A 37 -7.11 -5.44 4.17
N CYS A 38 -6.80 -5.61 2.89
CA CYS A 38 -7.70 -5.21 1.81
C CYS A 38 -9.04 -5.96 1.87
N LYS A 39 -9.03 -7.27 2.18
CA LYS A 39 -10.27 -8.05 2.35
C LYS A 39 -11.06 -7.56 3.56
N GLU A 40 -10.39 -7.36 4.69
CA GLU A 40 -11.02 -6.90 5.94
C GLU A 40 -11.73 -5.56 5.77
N TYR A 41 -11.11 -4.62 5.04
CA TYR A 41 -11.61 -3.26 4.83
C TYR A 41 -12.25 -3.03 3.46
N ASN A 42 -12.61 -4.10 2.75
CA ASN A 42 -13.27 -4.07 1.43
C ASN A 42 -12.61 -3.12 0.41
N ARG A 43 -11.27 -3.18 0.34
CA ARG A 43 -10.47 -2.33 -0.53
C ARG A 43 -10.37 -2.91 -1.93
N THR A 44 -10.76 -2.10 -2.90
CA THR A 44 -10.63 -2.38 -4.33
C THR A 44 -9.92 -1.22 -5.01
N TYR A 45 -9.08 -1.52 -6.00
CA TYR A 45 -8.30 -0.52 -6.71
C TYR A 45 -8.58 -0.59 -8.20
N SER A 46 -8.59 0.57 -8.87
CA SER A 46 -8.97 0.70 -10.28
C SER A 46 -7.94 0.08 -11.23
N SER A 47 -6.69 -0.08 -10.78
CA SER A 47 -5.60 -0.62 -11.57
C SER A 47 -4.50 -1.23 -10.70
N GLU A 48 -3.71 -2.13 -11.29
CA GLU A 48 -2.51 -2.69 -10.65
C GLU A 48 -1.49 -1.60 -10.27
N LYS A 49 -1.40 -0.54 -11.07
CA LYS A 49 -0.55 0.61 -10.76
C LYS A 49 -1.00 1.30 -9.48
N GLU A 50 -2.30 1.50 -9.33
CA GLU A 50 -2.87 2.08 -8.11
C GLU A 50 -2.66 1.14 -6.92
N LYS A 51 -2.99 -0.15 -7.06
CA LYS A 51 -2.77 -1.16 -6.01
C LYS A 51 -1.31 -1.19 -5.55
N HIS A 52 -0.37 -1.12 -6.48
CA HIS A 52 1.06 -1.07 -6.17
C HIS A 52 1.45 0.22 -5.43
N TYR A 53 0.89 1.38 -5.80
CA TYR A 53 1.07 2.62 -5.04
C TYR A 53 0.52 2.51 -3.61
N ARG A 54 -0.70 1.98 -3.48
CA ARG A 54 -1.39 1.78 -2.19
C ARG A 54 -0.61 0.83 -1.29
N PHE A 55 -0.07 -0.25 -1.85
CA PHE A 55 0.83 -1.15 -1.14
C PHE A 55 2.10 -0.44 -0.62
N LYS A 56 2.73 0.42 -1.43
CA LYS A 56 3.89 1.21 -0.98
C LYS A 56 3.56 2.11 0.21
N VAL A 57 2.36 2.69 0.24
CA VAL A 57 1.88 3.51 1.37
C VAL A 57 1.60 2.64 2.59
N PHE A 58 0.84 1.55 2.41
CA PHE A 58 0.52 0.58 3.45
C PHE A 58 1.77 0.03 4.13
N LYS A 59 2.78 -0.38 3.37
CA LYS A 59 4.06 -0.88 3.88
C LYS A 59 4.73 0.09 4.86
N LYS A 60 4.65 1.40 4.60
CA LYS A 60 5.19 2.42 5.52
C LYS A 60 4.40 2.47 6.83
N ARG A 61 3.07 2.43 6.77
CA ARG A 61 2.20 2.40 7.96
C ARG A 61 2.40 1.13 8.77
N TYR A 62 2.44 -0.02 8.10
CA TYR A 62 2.68 -1.32 8.73
C TYR A 62 4.02 -1.37 9.47
N ALA A 63 5.09 -0.83 8.89
CA ALA A 63 6.37 -0.72 9.57
C ALA A 63 6.31 0.18 10.82
N THR A 64 5.56 1.28 10.77
CA THR A 64 5.36 2.16 11.95
C THR A 64 4.60 1.44 13.06
N VAL A 65 3.49 0.78 12.73
CA VAL A 65 2.67 0.02 13.69
C VAL A 65 3.46 -1.13 14.30
N THR A 66 4.12 -1.93 13.47
CA THR A 66 4.94 -3.07 13.91
C THR A 66 6.05 -2.62 14.86
N ARG A 67 6.78 -1.56 14.51
CA ARG A 67 7.84 -1.02 15.36
C ARG A 67 7.30 -0.51 16.69
N HIS A 68 6.15 0.18 16.68
CA HIS A 68 5.53 0.69 17.90
C HIS A 68 5.15 -0.45 18.84
N ASN A 69 4.48 -1.49 18.31
CA ASN A 69 4.01 -2.62 19.12
C ASN A 69 5.16 -3.51 19.60
N GLN A 70 6.27 -3.60 18.86
CA GLN A 70 7.49 -4.32 19.28
C GLN A 70 8.22 -3.66 20.46
N ILE A 71 8.10 -2.34 20.65
CA ILE A 71 8.76 -1.63 21.76
C ILE A 71 8.12 -1.98 23.11
N GLY A 72 6.89 -2.53 23.13
CA GLY A 72 6.26 -3.19 24.28
C GLY A 72 5.94 -2.31 25.50
N ASN A 73 6.38 -1.05 25.51
CA ASN A 73 6.24 -0.12 26.64
C ASN A 73 5.60 1.23 26.24
N SER A 74 4.81 1.25 25.16
CA SER A 74 4.15 2.44 24.61
C SER A 74 2.84 2.82 25.33
N GLY A 75 2.33 1.98 26.24
CA GLY A 75 1.05 2.18 26.92
C GLY A 75 -0.18 2.14 26.00
N SER A 76 0.01 1.86 24.70
CA SER A 76 -1.04 1.73 23.69
C SER A 76 -0.58 0.80 22.57
N GLU A 77 -1.50 0.04 21.99
CA GLU A 77 -1.28 -0.71 20.76
C GLU A 77 -1.79 0.11 19.57
N LEU A 78 -1.01 0.16 18.49
CA LEU A 78 -1.49 0.69 17.22
C LEU A 78 -2.00 -0.47 16.37
N SER A 79 -3.11 -0.24 15.67
CA SER A 79 -3.62 -1.14 14.64
C SER A 79 -3.59 -0.47 13.27
N LEU A 80 -3.58 -1.28 12.23
CA LEU A 80 -3.91 -0.80 10.89
C LEU A 80 -5.40 -0.46 10.86
N ASN A 81 -5.73 0.72 10.34
CA ASN A 81 -7.11 1.18 10.23
C ASN A 81 -7.49 1.42 8.76
N ASP A 82 -8.69 1.94 8.53
CA ASP A 82 -9.23 2.31 7.21
C ASP A 82 -8.41 3.34 6.41
N PHE A 83 -7.35 3.90 6.99
CA PHE A 83 -6.49 4.90 6.34
C PHE A 83 -5.06 4.38 6.14
N ALA A 84 -4.82 3.07 6.30
CA ALA A 84 -3.49 2.50 6.22
C ALA A 84 -2.85 2.64 4.82
N ASP A 85 -3.65 2.74 3.76
CA ASP A 85 -3.19 2.95 2.37
C ASP A 85 -3.23 4.42 1.91
N LEU A 86 -3.52 5.35 2.82
CA LEU A 86 -3.52 6.78 2.55
C LEU A 86 -2.21 7.46 3.01
N SER A 87 -1.63 8.23 2.10
CA SER A 87 -0.54 9.14 2.43
C SER A 87 -1.05 10.26 3.34
N TRP A 88 -0.13 10.96 4.01
CA TRP A 88 -0.50 12.08 4.88
C TRP A 88 -1.21 13.21 4.12
N VAL A 89 -0.81 13.44 2.87
CA VAL A 89 -1.46 14.43 1.99
C VAL A 89 -2.87 14.01 1.63
N GLU A 90 -3.09 12.75 1.24
CA GLU A 90 -4.43 12.23 0.92
C GLU A 90 -5.34 12.25 2.14
N LEU A 91 -4.81 11.91 3.32
CA LEU A 91 -5.57 11.97 4.57
C LEU A 91 -5.96 13.42 4.92
N ALA A 92 -5.07 14.39 4.68
CA ALA A 92 -5.39 15.81 4.86
C ALA A 92 -6.49 16.27 3.89
N GLN A 93 -6.40 15.90 2.61
CA GLN A 93 -7.42 16.19 1.61
C GLN A 93 -8.79 15.60 1.98
N LEU A 94 -8.82 14.36 2.45
CA LEU A 94 -10.04 13.70 2.91
C LEU A 94 -10.69 14.45 4.08
N ARG A 95 -9.88 14.90 5.06
CA ARG A 95 -10.35 15.70 6.20
C ARG A 95 -10.94 17.04 5.79
N GLU A 96 -10.46 17.60 4.69
CA GLU A 96 -10.98 18.84 4.09
C GLU A 96 -12.20 18.58 3.18
N GLY A 97 -12.66 17.34 3.03
CA GLY A 97 -13.77 16.98 2.14
C GLY A 97 -13.39 17.05 0.65
N ARG A 98 -12.10 17.12 0.32
CA ARG A 98 -11.64 17.10 -1.07
C ARG A 98 -11.55 15.65 -1.57
N PRO A 99 -12.01 15.36 -2.79
CA PRO A 99 -11.81 14.05 -3.37
C PRO A 99 -10.31 13.80 -3.55
N SER A 100 -9.81 12.68 -3.03
CA SER A 100 -8.45 12.24 -3.31
C SER A 100 -8.34 11.94 -4.81
N PRO A 101 -7.31 12.44 -5.51
CA PRO A 101 -7.16 12.26 -6.95
C PRO A 101 -6.97 10.80 -7.39
N MET A 102 -6.80 9.87 -6.43
CA MET A 102 -6.67 8.44 -6.68
C MET A 102 -7.70 7.59 -5.91
N ILE A 103 -8.90 8.13 -5.61
CA ILE A 103 -10.04 7.37 -5.02
C ILE A 103 -11.21 7.25 -6.01
N LEU A 104 -11.06 7.73 -7.25
CA LEU A 104 -12.07 7.52 -8.30
C LEU A 104 -11.82 6.17 -8.98
N GLY A 105 -12.31 5.11 -8.35
CA GLY A 105 -12.75 3.90 -9.03
C GLY A 105 -14.13 4.10 -9.63
#